data_AF-A0A8S3A9L7-F1
#
_entry.id   AF-A0A8S3A9L7-F1
#
_cell.length_a   1.000
_cell.length_b   1.000
_cell.length_c   1.000
_cell.angle_alpha   90.00
_cell.angle_beta   90.00
_cell.angle_gamma   90.00
#
_symmetry.space_group_name_H-M   'P 1'
#
loop_
_entity.id
_entity.type
_entity.pdbx_description
1 polymer ?
#
loop_
_entity_poly.entity_id
_entity_poly.type
_entity_poly.pdbx_seq_one_letter_code
_entity_poly.pdbx_strand_id
1 'polypeptide(L)'
;MFETLLTLLGKASMTSNYYDQIRTICQQIETLEWLLTPIQFAPITRFDPKVHRVDQKANLYLQQASLDVQSMITIEVAADGNCLYNSIICLSGNTVSTPSELRVRSLIELVKNENFYHNRFAH
;
A
#
# COMPACT_ATOMS: atom_id res chain seq x y z
N MET A 1 -6.38 -3.12 -15.09
CA MET A 1 -7.03 -4.25 -14.39
C MET A 1 -7.21 -3.96 -12.91
N PHE A 2 -6.13 -3.73 -12.15
CA PHE A 2 -6.22 -3.41 -10.71
C PHE A 2 -7.06 -2.16 -10.39
N GLU A 3 -6.92 -1.09 -11.17
CA GLU A 3 -7.78 0.10 -11.04
C GLU A 3 -9.27 -0.21 -11.19
N THR A 4 -9.60 -1.14 -12.09
CA THR A 4 -10.98 -1.60 -12.29
C THR A 4 -11.50 -2.35 -11.07
N LEU A 5 -10.65 -3.19 -10.45
CA LEU A 5 -10.99 -3.88 -9.20
C LEU A 5 -11.14 -2.90 -8.03
N LEU A 6 -10.26 -1.91 -7.92
CA LEU A 6 -10.41 -0.84 -6.91
C LEU A 6 -11.68 -0.03 -7.13
N THR A 7 -12.05 0.24 -8.38
CA THR A 7 -13.32 0.91 -8.70
C THR A 7 -14.51 0.04 -8.28
N LEU A 8 -14.45 -1.27 -8.52
CA LEU A 8 -15.50 -2.21 -8.11
C LEU A 8 -15.64 -2.28 -6.58
N LEU A 9 -14.53 -2.43 -5.87
CA LEU A 9 -14.48 -2.41 -4.41
C LEU A 9 -14.95 -1.05 -3.85
N GLY A 10 -14.58 0.05 -4.50
CA GLY A 10 -15.06 1.40 -4.18
C GLY A 10 -16.57 1.52 -4.31
N LYS A 11 -17.17 0.99 -5.39
CA LYS A 11 -18.64 0.95 -5.55
C LYS A 11 -19.31 0.12 -4.45
N ALA A 12 -18.77 -1.06 -4.15
CA ALA A 12 -19.28 -1.92 -3.07
C ALA A 12 -19.25 -1.20 -1.71
N SER A 13 -18.20 -0.42 -1.44
CA SER A 13 -18.06 0.34 -0.20
C SER A 13 -19.16 1.40 0.03
N MET A 14 -19.88 1.80 -1.02
CA MET A 14 -20.96 2.79 -0.96
C MET A 14 -22.34 2.16 -0.73
N THR A 15 -22.43 0.84 -0.57
CA THR A 15 -23.70 0.12 -0.38
C THR A 15 -24.04 -0.09 1.10
N SER A 16 -25.31 -0.36 1.41
CA SER A 16 -25.75 -0.58 2.80
C SER A 16 -25.20 -1.86 3.42
N ASN A 17 -24.87 -2.86 2.60
CA ASN A 17 -24.23 -4.12 3.00
C ASN A 17 -22.78 -4.20 2.50
N TYR A 18 -22.07 -3.07 2.58
CA TYR A 18 -20.73 -2.90 1.99
C TYR A 18 -19.75 -4.02 2.34
N TYR A 19 -19.78 -4.50 3.58
CA TYR A 19 -18.83 -5.50 4.06
C TYR A 19 -18.99 -6.85 3.34
N ASP A 20 -20.23 -7.35 3.24
CA ASP A 20 -20.53 -8.62 2.56
C ASP A 20 -20.21 -8.54 1.06
N GLN A 21 -20.48 -7.40 0.44
CA GLN A 21 -20.15 -7.17 -0.97
C GLN A 21 -18.63 -7.17 -1.20
N ILE A 22 -17.88 -6.44 -0.38
CA ILE A 22 -16.41 -6.41 -0.44
C ILE A 22 -15.86 -7.82 -0.23
N ARG A 23 -16.36 -8.56 0.76
CA ARG A 23 -15.95 -9.95 1.02
C ARG A 23 -16.19 -10.86 -0.17
N THR A 24 -17.37 -10.78 -0.78
CA THR A 24 -17.73 -11.56 -1.97
C THR A 24 -16.80 -11.25 -3.14
N ILE A 25 -16.53 -9.97 -3.39
CA ILE A 25 -15.62 -9.52 -4.45
C ILE A 25 -14.20 -10.03 -4.19
N CYS A 26 -13.68 -9.91 -2.97
CA CYS A 26 -12.35 -10.40 -2.61
C CYS A 26 -12.22 -11.92 -2.81
N GLN A 27 -13.24 -12.70 -2.44
CA GLN A 27 -13.26 -14.15 -2.66
C GLN A 27 -13.21 -14.52 -4.15
N GLN A 28 -13.93 -13.77 -5.00
CA GLN A 28 -13.89 -13.97 -6.46
C GLN A 28 -12.53 -13.57 -7.06
N ILE A 29 -11.91 -12.52 -6.54
CA ILE A 29 -10.61 -12.05 -7.01
C ILE A 29 -9.52 -13.07 -6.63
N GLU A 30 -9.58 -13.69 -5.44
CA GLU A 30 -8.59 -14.67 -4.97
C GLU A 30 -8.44 -15.88 -5.91
N THR A 31 -9.47 -16.25 -6.68
CA THR A 31 -9.40 -17.36 -7.63
C THR A 31 -8.63 -17.04 -8.91
N LEU A 32 -8.16 -15.80 -9.09
CA LEU A 32 -7.44 -15.39 -10.30
C LEU A 32 -5.96 -15.82 -10.22
N GLU A 33 -5.50 -16.59 -11.20
CA GLU A 33 -4.15 -17.18 -11.21
C GLU A 33 -3.01 -16.15 -11.05
N TRP A 34 -3.15 -14.96 -11.62
CA TRP A 34 -2.12 -13.92 -11.57
C TRP A 34 -1.94 -13.34 -10.15
N LEU A 35 -2.94 -13.44 -9.27
CA LEU A 35 -2.81 -13.08 -7.85
C LEU A 35 -1.99 -14.10 -7.07
N LEU A 36 -1.89 -15.33 -7.55
CA LEU A 36 -1.09 -16.39 -6.92
C LEU A 36 0.41 -16.16 -7.13
N THR A 37 0.81 -15.31 -8.09
CA THR A 37 2.20 -14.92 -8.27
C THR A 37 2.69 -14.14 -7.05
N PRO A 38 3.71 -14.63 -6.32
CA PRO A 38 4.25 -13.95 -5.16
C PRO A 38 4.87 -12.59 -5.55
N ILE A 39 4.64 -11.57 -4.73
CA ILE A 39 5.38 -10.32 -4.86
C ILE A 39 6.80 -10.56 -4.36
N GLN A 40 7.78 -10.33 -5.23
CA GLN A 40 9.17 -10.26 -4.81
C GLN A 40 9.38 -8.92 -4.09
N PHE A 41 9.64 -9.00 -2.78
CA PHE A 41 9.96 -7.84 -1.96
C PHE A 41 11.44 -7.91 -1.55
N ALA A 42 12.25 -7.01 -2.12
CA ALA A 42 13.68 -6.92 -1.85
C ALA A 42 14.01 -5.51 -1.34
N PRO A 43 13.81 -5.23 -0.03
CA PRO A 43 13.88 -3.87 0.48
C PRO A 43 15.26 -3.26 0.23
N ILE A 44 15.26 -2.04 -0.29
CA ILE A 44 16.44 -1.21 -0.40
C ILE A 44 16.80 -0.71 1.00
N THR A 45 17.88 -1.24 1.57
CA THR A 45 18.32 -0.89 2.93
C THR A 45 19.26 0.31 2.99
N ARG A 46 19.59 0.91 1.84
CA ARG A 46 20.50 2.06 1.74
C ARG A 46 19.93 3.09 0.79
N PHE A 47 20.01 4.36 1.15
CA PHE A 47 19.61 5.42 0.26
C PHE A 47 20.45 5.41 -1.03
N ASP A 48 19.79 5.25 -2.19
CA ASP A 48 20.41 5.38 -3.51
C ASP A 48 19.86 6.62 -4.23
N PRO A 49 20.67 7.67 -4.48
CA PRO A 49 20.21 8.88 -5.17
C PRO A 49 19.82 8.67 -6.65
N LYS A 50 20.13 7.50 -7.24
CA LYS A 50 19.66 7.14 -8.58
C LYS A 50 18.22 6.63 -8.58
N VAL A 51 17.77 6.11 -7.44
CA VAL A 51 16.43 5.52 -7.25
C VAL A 51 15.54 6.45 -6.44
N HIS A 52 16.06 7.00 -5.36
CA HIS A 52 15.35 7.86 -4.43
C HIS A 52 15.63 9.32 -4.72
N ARG A 53 14.57 10.11 -4.79
CA ARG A 53 14.65 11.57 -4.82
C ARG A 53 14.35 12.11 -3.44
N VAL A 54 15.05 13.17 -3.05
CA VAL A 54 14.85 13.81 -1.75
C VAL A 54 13.65 14.75 -1.82
N ASP A 55 12.72 14.62 -0.88
CA ASP A 55 11.61 15.57 -0.77
C ASP A 55 12.08 16.84 -0.04
N GLN A 56 12.30 17.90 -0.82
CA GLN A 56 12.76 19.20 -0.32
C GLN A 56 11.80 19.83 0.68
N LYS A 57 10.48 19.68 0.49
CA LYS A 57 9.48 20.26 1.39
C LYS A 57 9.44 19.49 2.70
N ALA A 58 9.41 18.17 2.64
CA ALA A 58 9.44 17.32 3.82
C ALA A 58 10.73 17.54 4.63
N ASN A 59 11.86 17.79 3.95
CA ASN A 59 13.13 18.10 4.63
C ASN A 59 13.07 19.39 5.45
N LEU A 60 12.34 20.41 5.01
CA LEU A 60 12.16 21.64 5.79
C LEU A 60 11.38 21.37 7.08
N TYR A 61 10.38 20.49 7.03
CA TYR A 61 9.67 20.05 8.23
C TYR A 61 10.57 19.19 9.13
N LEU A 62 11.41 18.33 8.53
CA LEU A 62 12.33 17.47 9.27
C LEU A 62 13.33 18.28 10.11
N GLN A 63 13.82 19.41 9.59
CA GLN A 63 14.70 20.34 10.31
C GLN A 63 14.08 20.91 11.60
N GLN A 64 12.75 20.94 11.68
CA GLN A 64 12.00 21.45 12.82
C GLN A 64 11.48 20.33 13.74
N ALA A 65 11.67 19.08 13.35
CA ALA A 65 11.19 17.92 14.09
C ALA A 65 12.09 17.59 15.29
N SER A 66 11.71 16.59 16.09
CA SER A 66 12.53 16.14 17.23
C SER A 66 13.89 15.60 16.75
N LEU A 67 14.90 15.69 17.62
CA LEU A 67 16.27 15.21 17.32
C LEU A 67 16.29 13.74 16.87
N ASP A 68 15.37 12.93 17.38
CA ASP A 68 15.27 11.50 17.07
C ASP A 68 14.95 11.20 15.59
N VAL A 69 14.35 12.17 14.89
CA VAL A 69 13.97 12.00 13.49
C VAL A 69 14.74 12.93 12.54
N GLN A 70 15.44 13.95 13.05
CA GLN A 70 16.23 14.87 12.23
C GLN A 70 17.30 14.20 11.37
N SER A 71 17.80 13.02 11.78
CA SER A 71 18.78 12.25 11.01
C SER A 71 18.17 11.39 9.90
N MET A 72 16.84 11.38 9.76
CA MET A 72 16.16 10.64 8.68
C MET A 72 16.36 11.33 7.32
N ILE A 73 16.08 10.60 6.25
CA ILE A 73 16.13 11.11 4.89
C ILE A 73 14.70 11.09 4.34
N THR A 74 14.17 12.25 3.95
CA THR A 74 12.86 12.31 3.32
C THR A 74 12.96 11.90 1.86
N ILE A 75 12.05 11.02 1.42
CA ILE A 75 12.00 10.53 0.05
C ILE A 75 10.72 11.04 -0.60
N GLU A 76 10.86 11.61 -1.78
CA GLU A 76 9.76 12.08 -2.61
C GLU A 76 8.96 10.88 -3.14
N VAL A 77 7.66 10.90 -2.89
CA VAL A 77 6.68 9.92 -3.39
C VAL A 77 5.48 10.66 -3.95
N ALA A 78 4.74 10.04 -4.88
CA ALA A 78 3.54 10.65 -5.43
C ALA A 78 2.51 10.94 -4.31
N ALA A 79 2.11 12.21 -4.22
CA ALA A 79 1.18 12.71 -3.21
C ALA A 79 -0.28 12.50 -3.64
N ASP A 80 -0.68 11.24 -3.76
CA ASP A 80 -2.04 10.83 -4.13
C ASP A 80 -2.67 9.92 -3.06
N GLY A 81 -3.89 9.44 -3.32
CA GLY A 81 -4.59 8.49 -2.42
C GLY A 81 -3.96 7.09 -2.34
N ASN A 82 -2.80 6.87 -2.97
CA ASN A 82 -1.99 5.66 -2.93
C ASN A 82 -0.59 5.91 -2.36
N CYS A 83 -0.32 7.07 -1.74
CA CYS A 83 1.00 7.48 -1.27
C CYS A 83 1.72 6.41 -0.42
N LEU A 84 1.01 5.69 0.46
CA LEU A 84 1.59 4.58 1.23
C LEU A 84 2.17 3.47 0.34
N TYR A 85 1.42 3.07 -0.70
CA TYR A 85 1.87 2.02 -1.63
C TYR A 85 2.97 2.53 -2.57
N ASN A 86 2.93 3.82 -2.93
CA ASN A 86 4.04 4.47 -3.63
C ASN A 86 5.33 4.43 -2.79
N SER A 87 5.24 4.68 -1.48
CA SER A 87 6.39 4.57 -0.56
C SER A 87 6.92 3.13 -0.49
N ILE A 88 6.04 2.13 -0.39
CA ILE A 88 6.47 0.71 -0.35
C ILE A 88 7.19 0.34 -1.64
N ILE A 89 6.67 0.73 -2.81
CA ILE A 89 7.31 0.46 -4.11
C ILE A 89 8.69 1.10 -4.17
N CYS A 90 8.77 2.39 -3.81
CA CYS A 90 10.03 3.14 -3.77
C CYS A 90 11.08 2.44 -2.89
N LEU A 91 10.68 1.99 -1.70
CA LEU A 91 11.59 1.31 -0.76
C LEU A 91 11.88 -0.15 -1.12
N SER A 92 11.03 -0.80 -1.91
CA SER A 92 11.18 -2.22 -2.28
C SER A 92 12.13 -2.45 -3.46
N GLY A 93 12.52 -1.39 -4.18
CA GLY A 93 13.25 -1.51 -5.45
C GLY A 93 12.51 -2.30 -6.54
N ASN A 94 11.26 -2.70 -6.30
CA ASN A 94 10.45 -3.47 -7.23
C ASN A 94 9.78 -2.50 -8.21
N THR A 95 10.21 -2.55 -9.47
CA THR A 95 9.67 -1.71 -10.55
C THR A 95 8.48 -2.35 -11.27
N VAL A 96 8.14 -3.59 -10.94
CA VAL A 96 7.10 -4.38 -11.64
C VAL A 96 5.73 -4.20 -10.98
N SER A 97 5.67 -4.14 -9.65
CA SER A 97 4.41 -3.98 -8.93
C SER A 97 3.89 -2.54 -9.02
N THR A 98 2.58 -2.41 -9.15
CA THR A 98 1.89 -1.10 -9.17
C THR A 98 1.27 -0.77 -7.80
N PRO A 99 1.10 0.52 -7.44
CA PRO A 99 0.48 0.89 -6.16
C PRO A 99 -0.91 0.27 -5.99
N SER A 100 -1.67 0.23 -7.09
CA SER A 100 -3.02 -0.31 -7.13
C SER A 100 -3.05 -1.83 -7.00
N GLU A 101 -2.05 -2.54 -7.50
CA GLU A 101 -1.87 -3.97 -7.21
C GLU A 101 -1.66 -4.22 -5.73
N LEU A 102 -0.70 -3.51 -5.11
CA LEU A 102 -0.41 -3.68 -3.68
C LEU A 102 -1.64 -3.38 -2.83
N ARG A 103 -2.42 -2.37 -3.20
CA ARG A 103 -3.68 -2.02 -2.54
C ARG A 103 -4.73 -3.11 -2.64
N VAL A 104 -4.98 -3.66 -3.84
CA VAL A 104 -5.94 -4.76 -4.02
C VAL A 104 -5.52 -5.98 -3.21
N ARG A 105 -4.24 -6.36 -3.27
CA ARG A 105 -3.71 -7.51 -2.51
C ARG A 105 -3.84 -7.29 -1.00
N SER A 106 -3.57 -6.08 -0.51
CA SER A 106 -3.73 -5.74 0.91
C SER A 106 -5.19 -5.84 1.37
N LEU A 107 -6.14 -5.41 0.54
CA LEU A 107 -7.57 -5.55 0.85
C LEU A 107 -8.00 -7.02 0.94
N ILE A 108 -7.53 -7.86 0.01
CA ILE A 108 -7.80 -9.30 0.03
C ILE A 108 -7.22 -9.93 1.31
N GLU A 109 -5.98 -9.60 1.66
CA GLU A 109 -5.33 -10.11 2.88
C GLU A 109 -6.10 -9.71 4.15
N LEU A 110 -6.56 -8.45 4.22
CA LEU A 110 -7.35 -7.93 5.34
C LEU A 110 -8.68 -8.67 5.48
N VAL A 111 -9.40 -8.88 4.38
CA VAL A 111 -10.69 -9.60 4.37
C VAL A 111 -10.50 -11.07 4.71
N LYS A 112 -9.47 -11.71 4.16
CA LYS A 112 -9.17 -13.12 4.39
C LYS A 112 -8.81 -13.40 5.85
N ASN A 113 -8.08 -12.48 6.47
CA ASN A 113 -7.59 -12.62 7.84
C ASN A 113 -8.34 -11.70 8.82
N GLU A 114 -9.60 -11.36 8.53
CA GLU A 114 -10.40 -10.43 9.34
C GLU A 114 -10.34 -10.76 10.84
N ASN A 115 -10.59 -12.03 11.20
CA ASN A 115 -10.60 -12.47 12.60
C ASN A 115 -9.27 -12.18 13.31
N PHE A 116 -8.14 -12.36 12.60
CA PHE A 116 -6.82 -12.07 13.15
C PHE A 116 -6.65 -10.58 13.41
N TYR A 117 -6.99 -9.73 12.43
CA TYR A 117 -6.85 -8.29 12.55
C TYR A 117 -7.82 -7.71 13.59
N HIS A 118 -9.06 -8.19 13.64
CA HIS A 118 -10.04 -7.80 14.66
C HIS A 118 -9.52 -8.10 16.06
N ASN A 119 -9.06 -9.32 16.32
CA ASN A 119 -8.56 -9.70 17.64
C ASN A 119 -7.28 -8.95 18.05
N ARG A 120 -6.45 -8.55 17.09
CA ARG A 120 -5.18 -7.86 17.38
C ARG A 120 -5.36 -6.36 17.69
N PHE A 121 -6.36 -5.72 17.09
CA PHE A 121 -6.48 -4.25 17.08
C PHE A 121 -7.79 -3.72 17.67
N ALA A 122 -8.67 -4.57 18.22
CA ALA A 122 -9.92 -4.16 18.88
C ALA A 122 -9.76 -3.66 20.33
N HIS A 123 -8.51 -3.42 20.77
CA HIS A 123 -8.17 -2.91 22.10
C HIS A 123 -7.52 -1.53 22.01
#